data_AF-A0A061G7T7-F1
#
_entry.id   AF-A0A061G7T7-F1
#
_cell.length_a   1.000
_cell.length_b   1.000
_cell.length_c   1.000
_cell.angle_alpha   90.00
_cell.angle_beta   90.00
_cell.angle_gamma   90.00
#
_symmetry.space_group_name_H-M   'P 1'
#
loop_
_entity.id
_entity.type
_entity.pdbx_description
1 polymer ?
#
loop_
_entity_poly.entity_id
_entity_poly.type
_entity_poly.pdbx_seq_one_letter_code
_entity_poly.pdbx_strand_id
1 'polypeptide(L)' 'MELNEIFHSLKQNSMSIEEYTSGFNNLSLGVGLKESNEQLTSCYLAGLNQSITDEMGVTCLFNLKMLDNWP' A
#
# COMPACT_ATOMS: atom_id res chain seq x y z
N MET A 1 -21.25 -3.55 -8.49
CA MET A 1 -20.18 -2.90 -7.71
C MET A 1 -19.28 -2.21 -8.70
N GLU A 2 -19.12 -0.90 -8.56
CA GLU A 2 -18.27 -0.14 -9.48
C GLU A 2 -16.80 -0.52 -9.28
N LEU A 3 -16.01 -0.45 -10.35
CA LEU A 3 -14.59 -0.82 -10.37
C LEU A 3 -13.76 0.01 -9.36
N ASN A 4 -14.23 1.23 -9.09
CA ASN A 4 -13.69 2.13 -8.06
C ASN A 4 -13.97 1.62 -6.63
N GLU A 5 -15.18 1.12 -6.35
CA GLU A 5 -15.53 0.54 -5.04
C GLU A 5 -14.71 -0.74 -4.76
N ILE A 6 -14.45 -1.55 -5.80
CA ILE A 6 -13.58 -2.74 -5.71
C ILE A 6 -12.15 -2.32 -5.36
N PHE A 7 -11.65 -1.24 -5.97
CA PHE A 7 -10.30 -0.75 -5.72
C PHE A 7 -10.10 -0.27 -4.27
N HIS A 8 -11.00 0.57 -3.75
CA HIS A 8 -10.90 1.07 -2.37
C HIS A 8 -11.18 0.02 -1.30
N SER A 9 -11.82 -1.09 -1.66
CA SER A 9 -12.09 -2.21 -0.76
C SER A 9 -11.03 -3.33 -0.83
N LEU A 10 -10.02 -3.22 -1.71
CA LEU A 10 -9.01 -4.25 -1.88
C LEU A 10 -8.14 -4.40 -0.62
N LYS A 11 -8.14 -5.60 -0.05
CA LYS A 11 -7.32 -5.99 1.11
C LYS A 11 -6.43 -7.19 0.77
N GLN A 12 -5.23 -7.21 1.31
CA GLN A 12 -4.26 -8.30 1.14
C GLN A 12 -4.83 -9.62 1.67
N ASN A 13 -5.45 -9.61 2.86
CA ASN A 13 -6.01 -10.81 3.49
C ASN A 13 -4.97 -11.96 3.54
N SER A 14 -5.31 -13.12 2.98
CA SER A 14 -4.42 -14.29 2.91
C SER A 14 -3.49 -14.31 1.69
N MET A 15 -3.53 -13.28 0.83
CA MET A 15 -2.63 -13.20 -0.33
C MET A 15 -1.20 -12.88 0.09
N SER A 16 -0.24 -13.41 -0.66
CA SER A 16 1.12 -12.90 -0.60
C SER A 16 1.19 -11.42 -1.02
N ILE A 17 2.27 -10.75 -0.64
CA ILE A 17 2.48 -9.34 -1.03
C ILE A 17 2.53 -9.21 -2.56
N GLU A 18 3.19 -10.15 -3.25
CA GLU A 18 3.29 -10.13 -4.72
C GLU A 18 1.92 -10.27 -5.39
N GLU A 19 1.08 -11.20 -4.93
CA GLU A 19 -0.28 -11.39 -5.46
C GLU A 19 -1.14 -10.15 -5.22
N TYR A 20 -1.09 -9.59 -4.01
CA TYR A 20 -1.79 -8.36 -3.66
C TYR A 20 -1.33 -7.17 -4.51
N THR A 21 -0.02 -6.99 -4.67
CA THR A 21 0.59 -5.92 -5.48
C THR A 21 0.17 -6.02 -6.95
N SER A 22 0.23 -7.22 -7.51
CA SER A 22 -0.20 -7.47 -8.89
C SER A 22 -1.68 -7.16 -9.08
N GLY A 23 -2.54 -7.62 -8.16
CA GLY A 23 -3.97 -7.31 -8.18
C GLY A 23 -4.26 -5.81 -8.08
N PHE A 24 -3.58 -5.11 -7.17
CA PHE A 24 -3.71 -3.66 -7.00
C PHE A 24 -3.28 -2.90 -8.26
N ASN A 25 -2.14 -3.25 -8.86
CA ASN A 25 -1.64 -2.61 -10.07
C ASN A 25 -2.56 -2.84 -11.29
N ASN A 26 -3.10 -4.04 -11.43
CA ASN A 26 -4.03 -4.34 -12.51
C ASN A 26 -5.33 -3.55 -12.38
N LEU A 27 -5.81 -3.37 -11.14
CA LEU A 27 -6.97 -2.52 -10.87
C LEU A 27 -6.66 -1.04 -11.07
N SER A 28 -5.51 -0.54 -10.61
CA SER A 28 -5.13 0.87 -10.78
C SER A 28 -4.93 1.28 -12.24
N LEU A 29 -4.52 0.34 -13.10
CA LEU A 29 -4.41 0.54 -14.55
C LEU A 29 -5.74 0.40 -15.29
N GLY A 30 -6.63 -0.49 -14.81
CA GLY A 30 -7.92 -0.78 -15.44
C GLY A 30 -9.04 0.20 -15.06
N VAL A 31 -8.97 0.78 -13.87
CA VAL A 31 -9.80 1.90 -13.46
C VAL A 31 -9.04 3.15 -13.90
N GLY A 32 -9.60 4.00 -14.76
CA GLY A 32 -8.99 5.29 -15.13
C GLY A 32 -8.97 6.29 -13.97
N LEU A 33 -8.43 5.89 -12.82
CA LEU A 33 -8.35 6.64 -11.58
C LEU A 33 -7.50 7.87 -11.85
N LYS A 34 -8.11 9.04 -11.70
CA LYS A 34 -7.40 10.33 -11.66
C LYS A 34 -6.72 10.55 -10.30
N GLU A 35 -6.36 9.47 -9.62
CA GLU A 35 -5.74 9.54 -8.31
C GLU A 35 -4.26 9.90 -8.47
N SER A 36 -3.77 10.75 -7.57
CA SER A 36 -2.34 11.04 -7.50
C SER A 36 -1.57 9.81 -7.00
N ASN A 37 -0.26 9.79 -7.22
CA ASN A 37 0.59 8.72 -6.67
C ASN A 37 0.47 8.61 -5.15
N GLU A 38 0.27 9.72 -4.44
CA GLU A 38 0.08 9.73 -2.99
C GLU A 38 -1.23 9.05 -2.58
N GLN A 39 -2.31 9.25 -3.33
CA GLN A 39 -3.61 8.60 -3.09
C GLN A 39 -3.53 7.10 -3.36
N LEU A 40 -2.89 6.69 -4.46
CA LEU A 40 -2.65 5.29 -4.78
C LEU A 40 -1.77 4.61 -3.72
N THR A 41 -0.70 5.27 -3.30
CA THR A 41 0.20 4.77 -2.24
C THR A 41 -0.55 4.60 -0.92
N SER A 42 -1.38 5.59 -0.56
CA SER A 42 -2.17 5.53 0.67
C SER A 42 -3.17 4.36 0.64
N CYS A 43 -3.86 4.15 -0.48
CA CYS A 43 -4.79 3.04 -0.65
C CYS A 43 -4.08 1.68 -0.57
N TYR A 44 -2.94 1.54 -1.24
CA TYR A 44 -2.12 0.34 -1.21
C TYR A 44 -1.69 -0.02 0.21
N LEU A 45 -1.12 0.96 0.94
CA LEU A 45 -0.66 0.75 2.32
C LEU A 45 -1.81 0.43 3.28
N ALA A 46 -2.97 1.06 3.10
CA ALA A 46 -4.16 0.79 3.91
C ALA A 46 -4.77 -0.60 3.67
N GLY A 47 -4.45 -1.25 2.53
CA GLY A 47 -4.93 -2.58 2.21
C GLY A 47 -3.97 -3.72 2.60
N LEU A 48 -2.73 -3.42 2.98
CA LEU A 48 -1.78 -4.40 3.49
C LEU A 48 -2.21 -4.98 4.85
N ASN A 49 -1.72 -6.17 5.16
CA ASN A 49 -1.92 -6.76 6.48
C ASN A 49 -1.22 -5.93 7.57
N GLN A 50 -1.85 -5.81 8.74
CA GLN A 50 -1.35 -5.00 9.85
C GLN A 50 0.09 -5.35 10.23
N SER A 51 0.47 -6.63 10.20
CA SER A 51 1.85 -7.06 10.50
C SER A 51 2.89 -6.48 9.54
N ILE A 52 2.54 -6.31 8.26
CA ILE A 52 3.43 -5.71 7.25
C ILE A 52 3.45 -4.19 7.39
N THR A 53 2.30 -3.57 7.65
CA THR A 53 2.21 -2.14 7.97
C THR A 53 3.04 -1.80 9.21
N ASP A 54 3.00 -2.65 10.23
CA ASP A 54 3.79 -2.50 11.46
C ASP A 54 5.29 -2.66 11.17
N GLU A 55 5.69 -3.65 10.35
CA GLU A 55 7.09 -3.85 9.97
C GLU A 55 7.64 -2.69 9.11
N MET A 56 6.85 -2.18 8.16
CA MET A 56 7.20 -0.98 7.39
C MET A 56 7.30 0.25 8.29
N GLY A 57 6.38 0.41 9.25
CA GLY A 57 6.43 1.47 10.25
C GLY A 57 7.67 1.40 11.13
N VAL A 58 8.03 0.21 11.62
CA VAL A 58 9.25 -0.04 12.39
C VAL A 58 10.50 0.27 11.58
N THR A 59 10.55 -0.16 10.32
CA THR A 59 11.67 0.11 9.41
C THR A 59 11.82 1.61 9.14
N CYS A 60 10.71 2.32 8.91
CA CYS A 60 10.71 3.76 8.70
C CYS A 60 11.21 4.52 9.94
N LEU A 61 10.73 4.15 11.14
CA LEU A 61 11.21 4.71 12.41
C LEU A 61 12.69 4.43 12.65
N PHE A 62 13.18 3.24 12.31
CA PHE A 62 14.58 2.89 12.44
C PHE A 62 15.45 3.74 11.52
N ASN A 63 15.06 3.91 10.27
CA ASN A 63 15.79 4.73 9.29
C ASN A 63 15.79 6.22 9.66
N LEU A 64 14.68 6.75 10.20
CA LEU A 64 14.61 8.13 10.69
C LEU A 64 15.53 8.34 11.90
N LYS A 65 15.52 7.40 12.86
CA LYS A 65 16.46 7.44 13.99
C LYS A 65 17.92 7.37 13.55
N MET A 66 18.22 6.65 12.47
CA MET A 66 19.58 6.61 11.91
C MET A 66 19.95 7.93 11.24
N LEU A 67 19.01 8.63 10.59
CA LEU A 67 19.23 9.97 10.03
C LEU A 67 19.46 11.02 11.13
N ASP A 68 18.70 10.96 12.23
CA ASP A 68 18.84 11.87 13.38
C ASP A 68 20.17 11.66 14.14
N ASN A 69 20.81 10.50 13.99
CA ASN A 69 22.09 10.15 14.60
C ASN A 69 23.28 10.31 13.64
N TRP A 70 23.09 10.94 12.48
CA TRP A 70 24.18 11.25 11.55
C TRP A 70 24.92 12.53 12.01
N PRO A 71 26.25 12.49 12.25
CA PRO A 71 27.03 13.62 12.74
C PRO A 71 27.17 14.78 11.73
#